data_AF-A0A378FZ16-F1
#
_entry.id   AF-A0A378FZ16-F1
#
_cell.length_a   1.000
_cell.length_b   1.000
_cell.length_c   1.000
_cell.angle_alpha   90.00
_cell.angle_beta   90.00
_cell.angle_gamma   90.00
#
_symmetry.space_group_name_H-M   'P 1'
#
loop_
_entity.id
_entity.type
_entity.pdbx_description
1 polymer ?
#
loop_
_entity_poly.entity_id
_entity_poly.type
_entity_poly.pdbx_seq_one_letter_code
_entity_poly.pdbx_strand_id
1 'polypeptide(L)'
;MALLAWAQAWRDGAEPPLPTQPSVAFGISCAQAELVGELPQAADYRAAPLCSGDPDELFARLAAMPGEKVAKVKVGLWEAVRDGMVVNLLLEAIPDLQLRLDANRAWTPLKAQQFAKYVNPAYRQRNCFS
;
A
#
# COMPACT_ATOMS: atom_id res chain seq x y z
N MET A 1 20.69 -2.44 20.44
CA MET A 1 21.92 -2.75 19.64
C MET A 1 21.87 -4.14 19.01
N ALA A 2 20.69 -4.69 18.65
CA ALA A 2 20.59 -6.05 18.12
C ALA A 2 21.31 -6.24 16.77
N LEU A 3 21.20 -5.26 15.87
CA LEU A 3 21.91 -5.25 14.59
C LEU A 3 23.44 -5.24 14.78
N LEU A 4 23.95 -4.36 15.65
CA LEU A 4 25.39 -4.21 15.86
C LEU A 4 26.00 -5.45 16.51
N ALA A 5 25.31 -6.08 17.47
CA ALA A 5 25.74 -7.33 18.06
C ALA A 5 25.76 -8.47 17.03
N TRP A 6 24.72 -8.59 16.21
CA TRP A 6 24.67 -9.58 15.13
C TRP A 6 25.80 -9.38 14.11
N ALA A 7 26.00 -8.14 13.66
CA ALA A 7 27.02 -7.80 12.66
C ALA A 7 28.46 -8.00 13.18
N GLN A 8 28.71 -7.74 14.47
CA GLN A 8 30.00 -8.01 15.10
C GLN A 8 30.30 -9.50 15.13
N ALA A 9 29.35 -10.31 15.62
CA ALA A 9 29.52 -11.77 15.63
C ALA A 9 29.68 -12.35 14.22
N TRP A 10 28.91 -11.85 13.25
CA TRP A 10 29.04 -12.26 11.85
C TRP A 10 30.41 -11.91 11.26
N ARG A 11 30.90 -10.69 11.50
CA ARG A 11 32.25 -10.26 11.08
C ARG A 11 33.36 -11.11 11.72
N ASP A 12 33.15 -11.54 12.96
CA ASP A 12 34.10 -12.39 13.68
C ASP A 12 33.99 -13.88 13.26
N GLY A 13 33.20 -14.18 12.21
CA GLY A 13 33.09 -15.49 11.57
C GLY A 13 31.99 -16.39 12.13
N ALA A 14 31.15 -15.89 13.05
CA ALA A 14 30.01 -16.66 13.56
C ALA A 14 28.81 -16.57 12.60
N GLU A 15 27.89 -17.53 12.71
CA GLU A 15 26.59 -17.50 12.04
C GLU A 15 25.46 -17.35 13.07
N PRO A 16 25.31 -16.16 13.69
CA PRO A 16 24.29 -15.95 14.69
C PRO A 16 22.88 -16.01 14.07
N PRO A 17 21.88 -16.54 14.80
CA PRO A 17 20.51 -16.56 14.33
C PRO A 17 19.96 -15.13 14.14
N LEU A 18 18.96 -14.98 13.27
CA LEU A 18 18.30 -13.70 13.07
C LEU A 18 17.67 -13.19 14.38
N PRO A 19 17.77 -11.88 14.68
CA PRO A 19 17.11 -11.29 15.84
C PRO A 19 15.58 -11.44 15.80
N THR A 20 14.92 -11.44 16.96
CA THR A 20 13.45 -11.52 17.03
C THR A 20 12.73 -10.25 16.57
N GLN A 21 13.43 -9.11 16.51
CA GLN A 21 12.88 -7.84 16.05
C GLN A 21 12.68 -7.87 14.52
N PRO A 22 11.44 -7.78 13.99
CA PRO A 22 11.17 -8.05 12.58
C PRO A 22 11.90 -7.11 11.61
N SER A 23 11.98 -5.82 11.93
CA SER A 23 12.68 -4.85 11.08
C SER A 23 14.18 -5.13 10.95
N VAL A 24 14.80 -5.63 12.03
CA VAL A 24 16.22 -5.98 12.04
C VAL A 24 16.45 -7.32 11.34
N ALA A 25 15.60 -8.32 11.63
CA ALA A 25 15.63 -9.62 10.98
C ALA A 25 15.50 -9.50 9.46
N PHE A 26 14.52 -8.72 8.99
CA PHE A 26 14.28 -8.47 7.57
C PHE A 26 15.48 -7.81 6.89
N GLY A 27 16.04 -6.76 7.49
CA GLY A 27 17.21 -6.07 6.94
C GLY A 27 18.43 -6.99 6.81
N ILE A 28 18.69 -7.81 7.84
CA ILE A 28 19.79 -8.78 7.81
C ILE A 28 19.54 -9.87 6.76
N SER A 29 18.33 -10.43 6.70
CA SER A 29 18.02 -11.49 5.73
C SER A 29 18.13 -11.00 4.28
N CYS A 30 17.73 -9.76 3.99
CA CYS A 30 17.92 -9.15 2.68
C CYS A 30 19.41 -9.01 2.34
N ALA A 31 20.22 -8.50 3.27
CA ALA A 31 21.67 -8.37 3.05
C ALA A 31 22.35 -9.73 2.82
N GLN A 32 21.96 -10.77 3.57
CA GLN A 32 22.47 -12.13 3.34
C GLN A 32 22.06 -12.66 1.97
N ALA A 33 20.79 -12.51 1.58
CA ALA A 33 20.29 -12.94 0.27
C ALA A 33 20.97 -12.21 -0.89
N GLU A 34 21.31 -10.92 -0.73
CA GLU A 34 22.11 -10.18 -1.72
C GLU A 34 23.53 -10.74 -1.85
N LEU A 35 24.19 -11.07 -0.73
CA LEU A 35 25.56 -11.61 -0.74
C LEU A 35 25.67 -12.97 -1.46
N VAL A 36 24.66 -13.83 -1.31
CA VAL A 36 24.63 -15.16 -1.95
C VAL A 36 23.95 -15.16 -3.32
N GLY A 37 23.48 -13.99 -3.79
CA GLY A 37 22.84 -13.83 -5.09
C GLY A 37 21.43 -14.43 -5.18
N GLU A 38 20.76 -14.66 -4.05
CA GLU A 38 19.39 -15.17 -3.97
C GLU A 38 18.34 -14.08 -4.19
N LEU A 39 18.68 -12.80 -3.94
CA LEU A 39 17.77 -11.69 -4.21
C LEU A 39 17.84 -11.27 -5.70
N PRO A 40 16.75 -11.42 -6.48
CA PRO A 40 16.76 -11.04 -7.89
C PRO A 40 17.00 -9.55 -8.10
N GLN A 41 17.85 -9.21 -9.08
CA GLN A 41 18.14 -7.81 -9.44
C GLN A 41 17.03 -7.18 -10.29
N ALA A 42 16.33 -7.98 -11.10
CA ALA A 42 15.24 -7.49 -11.93
C ALA A 42 13.96 -7.37 -11.10
N ALA A 43 13.38 -6.17 -11.07
CA ALA A 43 12.09 -5.93 -10.46
C ALA A 43 11.29 -4.93 -11.29
N ASP A 44 9.97 -5.04 -11.20
CA ASP A 44 9.05 -4.00 -11.64
C ASP A 44 8.84 -3.02 -10.48
N TYR A 45 9.51 -1.87 -10.55
CA TYR A 45 9.46 -0.84 -9.51
C TYR A 45 8.21 0.06 -9.58
N ARG A 46 7.20 -0.32 -10.38
CA ARG A 46 5.92 0.39 -10.40
C ARG A 46 5.21 0.20 -9.06
N ALA A 47 4.78 1.30 -8.48
CA ALA A 47 3.91 1.30 -7.30
C ALA A 47 2.53 1.85 -7.68
N ALA A 48 1.49 1.33 -7.03
CA ALA A 48 0.17 1.96 -7.10
C ALA A 48 0.28 3.38 -6.50
N PRO A 49 -0.02 4.44 -7.26
CA PRO A 49 0.13 5.80 -6.77
C PRO A 49 -0.80 6.04 -5.57
N LEU A 50 -0.26 6.69 -4.53
CA LEU A 50 -1.04 7.14 -3.39
C LEU A 50 -1.83 8.40 -3.79
N CYS A 51 -3.14 8.34 -3.62
CA CYS A 51 -4.05 9.43 -3.87
C CYS A 51 -4.01 10.43 -2.70
N SER A 52 -3.24 11.50 -2.86
CA SER A 52 -3.15 12.62 -1.90
C SER A 52 -2.98 13.94 -2.65
N GLY A 53 -3.40 15.04 -2.05
CA GLY A 53 -3.27 16.38 -2.64
C GLY A 53 -4.54 16.85 -3.35
N ASP A 54 -4.36 17.65 -4.40
CA ASP A 54 -5.45 18.27 -5.16
C ASP A 54 -6.23 17.23 -5.99
N PRO A 55 -7.59 17.27 -5.99
CA PRO A 55 -8.40 16.33 -6.75
C PRO A 55 -8.17 16.40 -8.27
N ASP A 56 -8.02 17.58 -8.86
CA ASP A 56 -7.91 17.73 -10.32
C ASP A 56 -6.56 17.21 -10.81
N GLU A 57 -5.49 17.48 -10.07
CA GLU A 57 -4.17 16.88 -10.31
C GLU A 57 -4.21 15.36 -10.19
N LEU A 58 -4.94 14.85 -9.20
CA LEU A 58 -5.11 13.41 -9.00
C LEU A 58 -5.85 12.78 -10.18
N PHE A 59 -6.94 13.38 -10.66
CA PHE A 59 -7.68 12.90 -11.83
C PHE A 59 -6.79 12.84 -13.07
N ALA A 60 -6.10 13.95 -13.38
CA ALA A 60 -5.21 14.01 -14.53
C ALA A 60 -4.13 12.92 -14.47
N ARG A 61 -3.51 12.73 -13.29
CA ARG A 61 -2.47 11.72 -13.08
C ARG A 61 -2.99 10.30 -13.24
N LEU A 62 -4.15 9.99 -12.67
CA LEU A 62 -4.75 8.65 -12.76
C LEU A 62 -5.23 8.36 -14.18
N ALA A 63 -5.85 9.31 -14.86
CA ALA A 63 -6.32 9.14 -16.24
C ALA A 63 -5.16 8.86 -17.22
N ALA A 64 -3.99 9.47 -16.98
CA ALA A 64 -2.80 9.29 -17.81
C ALA A 64 -1.99 8.02 -17.51
N MET A 65 -2.40 7.18 -16.54
CA MET A 65 -1.65 5.96 -16.19
C MET A 65 -1.62 4.95 -17.35
N PRO A 66 -0.45 4.45 -17.76
CA PRO A 66 -0.34 3.42 -18.78
C PRO A 66 -0.70 2.04 -18.21
N GLY A 67 -1.40 1.23 -19.02
CA GLY A 67 -1.75 -0.14 -18.65
C GLY A 67 -2.86 -0.21 -17.58
N GLU A 68 -2.74 -1.17 -16.66
CA GLU A 68 -3.73 -1.37 -15.59
C GLU A 68 -3.70 -0.21 -14.58
N LYS A 69 -4.83 0.47 -14.41
CA LYS A 69 -4.96 1.62 -13.52
C LYS A 69 -5.33 1.17 -12.11
N VAL A 70 -4.32 0.93 -11.27
CA VAL A 70 -4.52 0.59 -9.85
C VAL A 70 -3.95 1.70 -8.98
N ALA A 71 -4.78 2.29 -8.11
CA ALA A 71 -4.35 3.36 -7.19
C ALA A 71 -4.73 3.06 -5.74
N LYS A 72 -3.98 3.62 -4.79
CA LYS A 72 -4.27 3.47 -3.35
C LYS A 72 -4.86 4.76 -2.79
N VAL A 73 -6.01 4.67 -2.12
CA VAL A 73 -6.68 5.78 -1.44
C VAL A 73 -6.71 5.49 0.06
N LYS A 74 -6.24 6.45 0.87
CA LYS A 74 -6.37 6.39 2.32
C LYS A 74 -7.73 6.95 2.72
N VAL A 75 -8.55 6.10 3.34
CA VAL A 75 -9.89 6.44 3.84
C VAL A 75 -9.91 6.38 5.37
N GLY A 76 -10.98 6.84 6.00
CA GLY A 76 -11.10 6.89 7.46
C GLY A 76 -10.28 8.00 8.13
N LEU A 77 -9.66 8.88 7.35
CA LEU A 77 -9.10 10.15 7.83
C LEU A 77 -10.18 11.22 7.99
N TRP A 78 -11.24 11.14 7.18
CA TRP A 78 -12.35 12.09 7.18
C TRP A 78 -13.66 11.38 7.51
N GLU A 79 -14.76 12.11 7.37
CA GLU A 79 -16.10 11.54 7.48
C GLU A 79 -16.34 10.47 6.41
N ALA A 80 -16.91 9.33 6.82
CA ALA A 80 -17.15 8.17 5.96
C ALA A 80 -17.97 8.53 4.71
N VAL A 81 -18.87 9.51 4.82
CA VAL A 81 -19.65 10.05 3.70
C VAL A 81 -18.75 10.71 2.66
N ARG A 82 -17.83 11.57 3.09
CA ARG A 82 -16.90 12.27 2.20
C ARG A 82 -16.00 11.28 1.48
N ASP A 83 -15.45 10.31 2.22
CA ASP A 83 -14.61 9.27 1.65
C ASP A 83 -15.37 8.46 0.58
N GLY A 84 -16.64 8.12 0.85
CA GLY A 84 -17.48 7.40 -0.09
C GLY A 84 -17.78 8.17 -1.37
N MET A 85 -18.07 9.48 -1.25
CA MET A 85 -18.29 10.36 -2.40
C MET A 85 -17.05 10.50 -3.27
N VAL A 86 -15.87 10.70 -2.67
CA VAL A 86 -14.61 10.82 -3.40
C VAL A 86 -14.28 9.53 -4.14
N VAL A 87 -14.42 8.37 -3.47
CA VAL A 87 -14.20 7.06 -4.10
C VAL A 87 -15.18 6.85 -5.27
N ASN A 88 -16.46 7.20 -5.10
CA ASN A 88 -17.44 7.09 -6.18
C ASN A 88 -17.05 7.95 -7.39
N LEU A 89 -16.69 9.21 -7.16
CA LEU A 89 -16.31 10.15 -8.21
C LEU A 89 -15.08 9.66 -9.00
N LEU A 90 -14.07 9.13 -8.32
CA LEU A 90 -12.88 8.56 -8.95
C LEU A 90 -13.22 7.38 -9.87
N LEU A 91 -14.09 6.48 -9.41
CA LEU A 91 -14.52 5.30 -10.16
C LEU A 91 -15.47 5.63 -11.31
N GLU A 92 -16.24 6.70 -11.18
CA GLU A 92 -17.13 7.22 -12.21
C GLU A 92 -16.34 7.89 -13.33
N ALA A 93 -15.39 8.76 -12.99
CA ALA A 93 -14.62 9.52 -13.97
C ALA A 93 -13.60 8.69 -14.74
N ILE A 94 -13.09 7.59 -14.14
CA ILE A 94 -12.07 6.73 -14.75
C ILE A 94 -12.62 5.29 -14.83
N PRO A 95 -13.21 4.89 -15.97
CA PRO A 95 -13.95 3.63 -16.09
C PRO A 95 -13.12 2.36 -15.84
N ASP A 96 -11.82 2.38 -16.12
CA ASP A 96 -10.91 1.25 -15.94
C ASP A 96 -10.06 1.32 -14.66
N LEU A 97 -10.37 2.27 -13.75
CA LEU A 97 -9.68 2.40 -12.47
C LEU A 97 -10.12 1.32 -11.47
N GLN A 98 -9.12 0.73 -10.80
CA GLN A 98 -9.28 -0.07 -9.60
C GLN A 98 -8.68 0.65 -8.40
N LEU A 99 -9.36 0.60 -7.26
CA LEU A 99 -8.94 1.28 -6.04
C LEU A 99 -8.63 0.29 -4.93
N ARG A 100 -7.46 0.47 -4.31
CA ARG A 100 -7.09 -0.15 -3.03
C ARG A 100 -7.41 0.84 -1.92
N LEU A 101 -8.33 0.48 -1.03
CA LEU A 101 -8.80 1.33 0.05
C LEU A 101 -8.16 0.89 1.36
N ASP A 102 -7.57 1.83 2.08
CA ASP A 102 -6.92 1.59 3.37
C ASP A 102 -7.50 2.51 4.44
N ALA A 103 -8.30 1.92 5.32
CA ALA A 103 -8.94 2.61 6.45
C ALA A 103 -8.12 2.53 7.74
N ASN A 104 -7.02 1.76 7.80
CA ASN A 104 -6.25 1.51 9.04
C ASN A 104 -7.11 1.20 10.28
N ARG A 105 -8.16 0.37 10.12
CA ARG A 105 -9.14 0.03 11.18
C ARG A 105 -9.90 1.23 11.78
N ALA A 106 -9.96 2.37 11.11
CA ALA A 106 -10.59 3.59 11.62
C ALA A 106 -12.13 3.54 11.69
N TRP A 107 -12.77 2.55 11.08
CA TRP A 107 -14.22 2.49 10.98
C TRP A 107 -14.87 1.48 11.93
N THR A 108 -15.94 1.94 12.59
CA THR A 108 -16.96 1.06 13.14
C THR A 108 -17.81 0.46 12.01
N PRO A 109 -18.57 -0.62 12.26
CA PRO A 109 -19.48 -1.17 11.25
C PRO A 109 -20.45 -0.14 10.67
N LEU A 110 -20.95 0.79 11.50
CA LEU A 110 -21.84 1.86 11.06
C LEU A 110 -21.14 2.84 10.10
N LYS A 111 -19.91 3.26 10.40
CA LYS A 111 -19.14 4.12 9.49
C LYS A 111 -18.83 3.43 8.16
N ALA A 112 -18.50 2.13 8.19
CA ALA A 112 -18.28 1.35 6.98
C ALA A 112 -19.56 1.27 6.11
N GLN A 113 -20.74 1.11 6.73
CA GLN A 113 -22.02 1.14 6.01
C GLN A 113 -22.32 2.52 5.42
N GLN A 114 -22.06 3.59 6.19
CA GLN A 114 -22.22 4.96 5.71
C GLN A 114 -21.35 5.22 4.49
N PHE A 115 -20.07 4.82 4.52
CA PHE A 115 -19.17 4.88 3.36
C PHE A 115 -19.76 4.12 2.16
N ALA A 116 -20.13 2.86 2.35
CA ALA A 116 -20.61 1.99 1.28
C ALA A 116 -21.90 2.49 0.61
N LYS A 117 -22.74 3.25 1.33
CA LYS A 117 -23.95 3.87 0.80
C LYS A 117 -23.67 4.88 -0.33
N TYR A 118 -22.53 5.56 -0.29
CA TYR A 118 -22.17 6.59 -1.28
C TYR A 118 -21.36 6.04 -2.46
N VAL A 119 -20.92 4.78 -2.41
CA VAL A 119 -20.27 4.11 -3.53
C VAL A 119 -21.31 3.30 -4.31
N ASN A 120 -21.53 3.68 -5.58
CA ASN A 120 -22.45 3.01 -6.49
C ASN A 120 -22.17 1.49 -6.51
N PRO A 121 -23.18 0.64 -6.29
CA PRO A 121 -23.03 -0.83 -6.32
C PRO A 121 -22.30 -1.36 -7.56
N ALA A 122 -22.50 -0.77 -8.73
CA ALA A 122 -21.85 -1.17 -9.98
C ALA A 122 -20.31 -1.04 -9.93
N TYR A 123 -19.80 -0.19 -9.03
CA TYR A 123 -18.37 0.11 -8.93
C TYR A 123 -17.67 -0.69 -7.84
N ARG A 124 -18.42 -1.33 -6.92
CA ARG A 124 -17.84 -1.97 -5.71
C ARG A 124 -16.88 -3.11 -6.03
N GLN A 125 -17.09 -3.81 -7.14
CA GLN A 125 -16.17 -4.84 -7.65
C GLN A 125 -14.79 -4.32 -8.04
N ARG A 126 -14.65 -2.99 -8.22
CA ARG A 126 -13.39 -2.31 -8.52
C ARG A 126 -12.66 -1.81 -7.26
N ASN A 127 -13.21 -2.09 -6.08
CA ASN A 127 -12.60 -1.77 -4.79
C ASN A 127 -12.02 -3.03 -4.14
N CYS A 128 -10.77 -2.95 -3.72
CA CYS A 128 -10.13 -3.95 -2.86
C CYS A 128 -9.75 -3.29 -1.53
N PHE A 129 -10.05 -3.93 -0.40
CA PHE A 129 -9.59 -3.47 0.92
C PHE A 129 -8.24 -4.12 1.23
N SER A 130 -7.24 -3.30 1.59
CA SER A 130 -5.91 -3.74 2.00
C SER A 130 -5.68 -3.51 3.48
#